data_AF-A0A9D4LJW3-F1
#
_entry.id   AF-A0A9D4LJW3-F1
#
_cell.length_a   1.000
_cell.length_b   1.000
_cell.length_c   1.000
_cell.angle_alpha   90.00
_cell.angle_beta   90.00
_cell.angle_gamma   90.00
#
_symmetry.space_group_name_H-M   'P 1'
#
loop_
_entity.id
_entity.type
_entity.pdbx_description
1 polymer ?
#
loop_
_entity_poly.entity_id
_entity_poly.type
_entity_poly.pdbx_seq_one_letter_code
_entity_poly.pdbx_strand_id
1 'polypeptide(L)'
;MNKRLKVSTDELKTCLFVVMYRDQSPGENVMQYYQHLIASLAGKENKPHERVVELLKYKGMGETRKAIETWNMPRFPISGKDLLEMNVKKGPVFSKALGELRRRWIESDFQMTREELLDTIGEVLSDIRS
;
A
#
# COMPACT_ATOMS: atom_id res chain seq x y z
N MET A 1 -16.28 -1.74 -23.21
CA MET A 1 -16.64 -3.06 -22.61
C MET A 1 -17.83 -2.98 -21.64
N ASN A 2 -18.00 -1.90 -20.85
CA ASN A 2 -19.03 -1.80 -19.79
C ASN A 2 -20.49 -1.46 -20.22
N LYS A 3 -20.82 -1.46 -21.52
CA LYS A 3 -22.18 -1.11 -22.03
C LYS A 3 -23.04 -2.34 -22.38
N ARG A 4 -22.45 -3.53 -22.45
CA ARG A 4 -23.09 -4.74 -22.99
C ARG A 4 -23.53 -5.72 -21.90
N LEU A 5 -22.82 -5.73 -20.78
CA LEU A 5 -23.10 -6.51 -19.58
C LEU A 5 -23.26 -5.49 -18.44
N LYS A 6 -24.34 -5.56 -17.66
CA LYS A 6 -24.60 -4.70 -16.50
C LYS A 6 -23.70 -5.11 -15.32
N VAL A 7 -22.39 -5.10 -15.54
CA VAL A 7 -21.38 -5.49 -14.55
C VAL A 7 -21.31 -4.43 -13.46
N SER A 8 -21.15 -4.84 -12.20
CA SER A 8 -20.96 -3.91 -11.09
C SER A 8 -19.67 -3.10 -11.25
N THR A 9 -19.66 -1.87 -10.75
CA THR A 9 -18.45 -1.04 -10.70
C THR A 9 -17.31 -1.74 -9.95
N ASP A 10 -17.63 -2.55 -8.94
CA ASP A 10 -16.64 -3.29 -8.15
C ASP A 10 -16.00 -4.43 -8.94
N GLU A 11 -16.82 -5.24 -9.62
CA GLU A 11 -16.36 -6.31 -10.52
C GLU A 11 -15.48 -5.76 -11.65
N LEU A 12 -15.87 -4.62 -12.24
CA LEU A 12 -15.04 -3.96 -13.25
C LEU A 12 -13.69 -3.54 -12.68
N LYS A 13 -13.65 -2.94 -11.49
CA LYS A 13 -12.40 -2.52 -10.84
C LYS A 13 -11.50 -3.71 -10.53
N THR A 14 -12.06 -4.82 -10.10
CA THR A 14 -11.33 -6.07 -9.86
C THR A 14 -10.74 -6.61 -11.16
N CYS A 15 -11.51 -6.67 -12.25
CA CYS A 15 -11.01 -7.09 -13.56
C CYS A 15 -9.88 -6.17 -14.06
N LEU A 16 -10.07 -4.85 -13.96
CA LEU A 16 -9.02 -3.88 -14.33
C LEU A 16 -7.77 -4.07 -13.49
N PHE A 17 -7.91 -4.29 -12.18
CA PHE A 17 -6.80 -4.58 -11.28
C PHE A 17 -6.02 -5.82 -11.73
N VAL A 18 -6.70 -6.94 -11.98
CA VAL A 18 -6.03 -8.16 -12.47
C VAL A 18 -5.28 -7.87 -13.78
N VAL A 19 -5.89 -7.17 -14.73
CA VAL A 19 -5.24 -6.83 -16.01
C VAL A 19 -4.01 -5.94 -15.82
N MET A 20 -4.03 -4.99 -14.88
CA MET A 20 -2.90 -4.09 -14.62
C MET A 20 -1.71 -4.80 -13.96
N TYR A 21 -1.95 -5.81 -13.13
CA TYR A 21 -0.91 -6.46 -12.31
C TYR A 21 -0.57 -7.90 -12.74
N ARG A 22 -1.27 -8.49 -13.72
CA ARG A 22 -1.04 -9.88 -14.16
C ARG A 22 0.38 -10.12 -14.69
N ASP A 23 0.94 -9.14 -15.39
CA ASP A 23 2.24 -9.24 -16.06
C ASP A 23 3.40 -8.82 -15.14
N GLN A 24 3.08 -8.26 -13.96
CA GLN A 24 4.09 -7.93 -12.96
C GLN A 24 4.59 -9.22 -12.31
N SER A 25 5.90 -9.46 -12.42
CA SER A 25 6.54 -10.57 -11.73
C SER A 25 6.92 -10.13 -10.33
N PRO A 26 6.49 -10.86 -9.28
CA PRO A 26 7.15 -10.73 -7.99
C PRO A 26 8.64 -11.07 -8.17
N GLY A 27 9.51 -10.32 -7.51
CA GLY A 27 10.95 -10.61 -7.47
C GLY A 27 11.24 -11.84 -6.60
N GLU A 28 12.40 -11.86 -5.94
CA GLU A 28 12.81 -13.00 -5.09
C GLU A 28 11.82 -13.27 -3.94
N ASN A 29 11.32 -12.22 -3.28
CA ASN A 29 10.40 -12.33 -2.15
C ASN A 29 8.93 -12.13 -2.59
N VAL A 30 8.31 -13.20 -3.07
CA VAL A 30 6.92 -13.19 -3.54
C VAL A 30 5.94 -12.71 -2.47
N MET A 31 6.09 -13.19 -1.24
CA MET A 31 5.17 -12.82 -0.15
C MET A 31 5.28 -11.34 0.21
N GLN A 32 6.51 -10.85 0.38
CA GLN A 32 6.83 -9.46 0.69
C GLN A 32 6.24 -8.52 -0.38
N TYR A 33 6.43 -8.85 -1.66
CA TYR A 33 5.89 -8.08 -2.78
C TYR A 33 4.37 -7.87 -2.65
N TYR A 34 3.61 -8.92 -2.36
CA TYR A 34 2.15 -8.79 -2.23
C TYR A 34 1.73 -8.07 -0.94
N GLN A 35 2.45 -8.24 0.17
CA GLN A 35 2.20 -7.45 1.39
C GLN A 35 2.43 -5.96 1.16
N HIS A 36 3.54 -5.61 0.51
CA HIS A 36 3.87 -4.24 0.14
C HIS A 36 2.85 -3.66 -0.83
N LEU A 37 2.41 -4.46 -1.82
CA LEU A 37 1.36 -4.07 -2.75
C LEU A 37 0.06 -3.72 -2.01
N ILE A 38 -0.44 -4.59 -1.14
CA ILE A 38 -1.65 -4.32 -0.34
C ILE A 38 -1.46 -3.06 0.52
N ALA A 39 -0.31 -2.92 1.19
CA ALA A 39 -0.01 -1.76 2.01
C ALA A 39 0.01 -0.46 1.20
N SER A 40 0.67 -0.45 0.04
CA SER A 40 0.75 0.72 -0.84
C SER A 40 -0.63 1.15 -1.39
N LEU A 41 -1.54 0.19 -1.59
CA LEU A 41 -2.89 0.40 -2.10
C LEU A 41 -3.88 0.80 -1.00
N ALA A 42 -3.60 0.44 0.26
CA ALA A 42 -4.44 0.84 1.38
C ALA A 42 -4.51 2.38 1.47
N GLY A 43 -5.74 2.91 1.47
CA GLY A 43 -6.04 4.33 1.40
C GLY A 43 -6.27 4.90 -0.01
N LYS A 44 -5.78 4.23 -1.07
CA LYS A 44 -6.03 4.61 -2.48
C LYS A 44 -7.18 3.81 -3.10
N GLU A 45 -7.28 2.53 -2.72
CA GLU A 45 -8.25 1.60 -3.26
C GLU A 45 -9.16 1.03 -2.18
N ASN A 46 -10.42 0.76 -2.55
CA ASN A 46 -11.33 0.01 -1.70
C ASN A 46 -10.97 -1.48 -1.74
N LYS A 47 -10.93 -2.12 -0.57
CA LYS A 47 -10.67 -3.56 -0.41
C LYS A 47 -9.38 -4.04 -1.13
N PRO A 48 -8.20 -3.48 -0.82
CA PRO A 48 -6.95 -3.84 -1.49
C PRO A 48 -6.60 -5.32 -1.30
N HIS A 49 -6.94 -5.89 -0.15
CA HIS A 49 -6.71 -7.29 0.19
C HIS A 49 -7.50 -8.24 -0.72
N GLU A 50 -8.81 -8.03 -0.86
CA GLU A 50 -9.67 -8.84 -1.74
C GLU A 50 -9.16 -8.84 -3.19
N ARG A 51 -8.72 -7.68 -3.70
CA ARG A 51 -8.21 -7.57 -5.08
C ARG A 51 -6.90 -8.31 -5.30
N VAL A 52 -5.99 -8.27 -4.32
CA VAL A 52 -4.73 -9.02 -4.40
C VAL A 52 -5.00 -10.52 -4.30
N VAL A 53 -5.97 -10.95 -3.48
CA VAL A 53 -6.42 -12.34 -3.44
C VAL A 53 -6.96 -12.81 -4.80
N GLU A 54 -7.77 -12.01 -5.49
CA GLU A 54 -8.24 -12.33 -6.85
C GLU A 54 -7.10 -12.40 -7.88
N LEU A 55 -6.12 -11.51 -7.79
CA LEU A 55 -4.91 -11.56 -8.62
C LEU A 55 -4.11 -12.86 -8.39
N LEU A 56 -3.97 -13.29 -7.13
CA LEU A 56 -3.28 -14.53 -6.78
C LEU A 56 -4.04 -15.77 -7.25
N LYS A 57 -5.38 -15.75 -7.22
CA LYS A 57 -6.22 -16.79 -7.83
C LYS A 57 -5.96 -16.88 -9.34
N TYR A 58 -5.92 -15.74 -10.03
CA TYR A 58 -5.63 -15.69 -11.46
C TYR A 58 -4.24 -16.26 -11.80
N LYS A 59 -3.21 -15.95 -10.99
CA LYS A 59 -1.85 -16.46 -11.16
C LYS A 59 -1.65 -17.92 -10.71
N GLY A 60 -2.66 -18.56 -10.10
CA GLY A 60 -2.56 -19.93 -9.60
C GLY A 60 -1.67 -20.10 -8.35
N MET A 61 -1.37 -19.02 -7.62
CA MET A 61 -0.47 -19.02 -6.47
C MET A 61 -1.22 -19.35 -5.16
N GLY A 62 -1.64 -20.62 -5.03
CA GLY A 62 -2.50 -21.06 -3.92
C GLY A 62 -1.91 -20.89 -2.51
N GLU A 63 -0.63 -21.20 -2.32
CA GLU A 63 0.02 -21.11 -1.01
C GLU A 63 0.22 -19.65 -0.57
N THR A 64 0.71 -18.79 -1.48
CA THR A 64 0.83 -17.35 -1.24
C THR A 64 -0.52 -16.71 -0.97
N ARG A 65 -1.57 -17.13 -1.68
CA ARG A 65 -2.94 -16.68 -1.42
C ARG A 65 -3.37 -16.95 0.01
N LYS A 66 -3.21 -18.19 0.51
CA LYS A 66 -3.57 -18.53 1.90
C LYS A 66 -2.80 -17.68 2.90
N ALA A 67 -1.50 -17.52 2.69
CA ALA A 67 -0.66 -16.70 3.55
C ALA A 67 -1.16 -15.24 3.60
N ILE A 68 -1.46 -14.66 2.44
CA ILE A 68 -2.03 -13.30 2.33
C ILE A 68 -3.41 -13.23 2.97
N GLU A 69 -4.28 -14.22 2.77
CA GLU A 69 -5.62 -14.28 3.37
C GLU A 69 -5.56 -14.24 4.90
N THR A 70 -4.58 -14.92 5.50
CA THR A 70 -4.36 -14.93 6.95
C THR A 70 -3.53 -13.76 7.47
N TRP A 71 -2.88 -13.00 6.59
CA TRP A 71 -2.01 -11.90 6.98
C TRP A 71 -2.82 -10.67 7.39
N ASN A 72 -2.63 -10.25 8.64
CA ASN A 72 -3.19 -9.01 9.15
C ASN A 72 -2.19 -7.88 8.93
N MET A 73 -2.58 -6.88 8.12
CA MET A 73 -1.76 -5.71 7.87
C MET A 73 -1.45 -5.00 9.20
N PRO A 74 -0.16 -4.78 9.53
CA PRO A 74 0.22 -3.98 10.69
C PRO A 74 -0.36 -2.57 10.60
N ARG A 75 -0.65 -1.96 11.75
CA ARG A 75 -1.12 -0.58 11.78
C ARG A 75 0.07 0.35 11.60
N PHE A 76 -0.02 1.30 10.67
CA PHE A 76 0.97 2.35 10.52
C PHE A 76 1.09 3.13 11.85
N PRO A 77 2.29 3.22 12.45
CA PRO A 77 2.47 3.70 13.83
C PRO A 77 2.45 5.22 13.97
N ILE A 78 2.51 5.95 12.85
CA ILE A 78 2.42 7.41 12.81
C ILE A 78 1.02 7.86 12.42
N SER A 79 0.57 8.93 13.08
CA SER A 79 -0.65 9.65 12.80
C SER A 79 -0.35 11.09 12.35
N GLY A 80 -1.35 11.74 11.76
CA GLY A 80 -1.22 13.15 11.40
C GLY A 80 -0.97 14.08 12.61
N LYS A 81 -1.28 13.65 13.84
CA LYS A 81 -0.99 14.46 15.04
C LYS A 81 0.51 14.58 15.28
N ASP A 82 1.26 13.52 15.00
CA ASP A 82 2.70 13.45 15.27
C ASP A 82 3.45 14.41 14.34
N LEU A 83 2.99 14.56 13.09
CA LEU A 83 3.52 15.56 12.16
C LEU A 83 3.22 17.00 12.63
N LEU A 84 2.09 17.23 13.30
CA LEU A 84 1.77 18.56 13.86
C LEU A 84 2.67 18.90 15.05
N GLU A 85 2.98 17.91 15.89
CA GLU A 85 3.94 18.05 17.00
C GLU A 85 5.35 18.39 16.49
N MET A 86 5.73 17.82 15.34
CA MET A 86 6.97 18.16 14.62
C MET A 86 6.90 19.52 13.88
N ASN A 87 5.89 20.34 14.15
CA ASN A 87 5.68 21.67 13.57
C ASN A 87 5.50 21.66 12.03
N VAL A 88 5.09 20.53 11.45
CA VAL A 88 4.78 20.43 10.02
C VAL A 88 3.39 21.00 9.76
N LYS A 89 3.32 22.12 9.04
CA LYS A 89 2.06 22.79 8.71
C LYS A 89 1.20 21.92 7.78
N LYS A 90 -0.10 21.84 8.08
CA LYS A 90 -1.09 21.17 7.22
C LYS A 90 -1.07 21.79 5.81
N GLY A 91 -1.02 20.93 4.79
CA GLY A 91 -0.96 21.33 3.39
C GLY A 91 -0.45 20.20 2.49
N PRO A 92 -0.14 20.49 1.22
CA PRO A 92 0.36 19.49 0.28
C PRO A 92 1.64 18.79 0.78
N VAL A 93 2.55 19.54 1.40
CA VAL A 93 3.79 19.01 1.98
C VAL A 93 3.51 18.02 3.11
N PHE A 94 2.51 18.28 3.95
CA PHE A 94 2.11 17.39 5.04
C PHE A 94 1.64 16.03 4.51
N SER A 95 0.76 16.03 3.51
CA SER A 95 0.26 14.77 2.92
C SER A 95 1.36 14.01 2.18
N LYS A 96 2.29 14.72 1.52
CA LYS A 96 3.45 14.12 0.87
C LYS A 96 4.39 13.49 1.90
N ALA A 97 4.70 14.18 3.00
CA ALA A 97 5.54 13.67 4.07
C ALA A 97 4.95 12.42 4.71
N LEU A 98 3.64 12.41 4.99
CA LEU A 98 2.97 11.22 5.53
C LEU A 98 3.00 10.04 4.53
N GLY A 99 2.83 10.31 3.24
CA GLY A 99 2.93 9.30 2.19
C GLY A 99 4.34 8.72 2.07
N GLU A 100 5.36 9.56 2.23
CA GLU A 100 6.76 9.18 2.15
C GLU A 100 7.23 8.39 3.38
N LEU A 101 6.85 8.83 4.59
CA LEU A 101 7.06 8.05 5.82
C LEU A 101 6.40 6.67 5.72
N ARG A 102 5.20 6.61 5.14
CA ARG A 102 4.51 5.35 4.90
C ARG A 102 5.24 4.46 3.89
N ARG A 103 5.83 5.05 2.84
CA ARG A 103 6.68 4.33 1.88
C ARG A 103 7.87 3.71 2.59
N ARG A 104 8.63 4.50 3.35
CA ARG A 104 9.79 4.02 4.13
C ARG A 104 9.41 2.90 5.11
N TRP A 105 8.27 3.04 5.79
CA TRP A 105 7.76 2.00 6.68
C TRP A 105 7.42 0.69 5.96
N ILE A 106 6.81 0.76 4.76
CA ILE A 106 6.53 -0.43 3.94
C ILE A 106 7.85 -1.08 3.49
N GLU A 107 8.81 -0.28 3.03
CA GLU A 107 10.14 -0.76 2.59
C GLU A 107 10.94 -1.41 3.72
N SER A 108 10.72 -1.01 4.97
CA SER A 108 11.29 -1.66 6.16
C SER A 108 10.58 -2.94 6.60
N ASP A 109 9.72 -3.54 5.77
CA ASP A 109 8.90 -4.70 6.15
C ASP A 109 8.05 -4.46 7.40
N PHE A 110 7.50 -3.26 7.51
CA PHE A 110 6.65 -2.83 8.61
C PHE A 110 7.35 -2.85 9.99
N GLN A 111 8.69 -2.90 10.02
CA GLN A 111 9.46 -2.98 11.26
C GLN A 111 9.72 -1.62 11.91
N MET A 112 9.81 -0.54 11.11
CA MET A 112 10.15 0.77 11.67
C MET A 112 9.13 1.23 12.70
N THR A 113 9.64 1.68 13.85
CA THR A 113 8.83 2.21 14.94
C THR A 113 8.37 3.63 14.67
N ARG A 114 7.48 4.13 15.54
CA ARG A 114 7.05 5.53 15.52
C ARG A 114 8.25 6.47 15.62
N GLU A 115 9.17 6.19 16.54
CA GLU A 115 10.32 7.03 16.84
C GLU A 115 11.30 7.06 15.67
N GLU A 116 11.62 5.90 15.09
CA GLU A 116 12.52 5.78 13.94
C GLU A 116 11.97 6.53 12.72
N LEU A 117 10.66 6.40 12.45
CA LEU A 117 10.03 7.13 11.36
C LEU A 117 10.03 8.64 11.61
N LEU A 118 9.80 9.09 12.85
CA LEU A 118 9.84 10.52 13.19
C LEU A 118 11.25 11.09 13.06
N ASP A 119 12.30 10.33 13.34
CA ASP A 119 13.69 10.75 13.13
C ASP A 119 13.97 11.03 11.64
N THR A 120 13.43 10.19 10.75
CA THR A 120 13.56 10.40 9.30
C THR A 120 12.76 11.58 8.74
N ILE A 121 11.90 12.23 9.52
CA ILE A 121 11.03 13.30 9.01
C ILE A 121 11.82 14.48 8.45
N GLY A 122 12.99 14.78 9.04
CA GLY A 122 13.87 15.86 8.59
C GLY A 122 14.32 15.64 7.15
N GLU A 123 14.79 14.43 6.84
CA GLU A 123 15.21 14.01 5.49
C GLU A 123 14.02 14.00 4.52
N VAL A 124 12.88 13.47 4.93
CA VAL A 124 11.67 13.44 4.10
C VAL A 124 11.24 14.86 3.72
N LEU A 125 11.34 15.82 4.65
CA LEU A 125 10.99 17.21 4.39
C LEU A 125 12.00 17.91 3.47
N SER A 126 13.29 17.55 3.51
CA SER A 126 14.26 18.05 2.53
C SER A 126 13.97 17.49 1.13
N ASP A 127 13.68 16.19 1.03
CA ASP A 127 13.42 15.51 -0.24
C ASP A 127 12.17 16.07 -0.95
N ILE A 128 11.14 16.45 -0.19
CA ILE A 128 9.89 17.01 -0.73
C ILE A 128 10.02 18.48 -1.18
N ARG A 129 10.98 19.21 -0.59
CA ARG A 129 11.22 20.64 -0.88
C ARG A 129 12.21 20.86 -2.02
N SER A 130 12.99 19.83 -2.37
CA SER A 130 13.84 19.80 -3.57
C SER A 130 13.03 19.62 -4.85
#